data_AF-A0A8T3NZJ5-F1
#
_entry.id   AF-A0A8T3NZJ5-F1
#
_cell.length_a   1.000
_cell.length_b   1.000
_cell.length_c   1.000
_cell.angle_alpha   90.00
_cell.angle_beta   90.00
_cell.angle_gamma   90.00
#
_symmetry.space_group_name_H-M   'P 1'
#
loop_
_entity.id
_entity.type
_entity.pdbx_description
1 polymer ?
#
loop_
_entity_poly.entity_id
_entity_poly.type
_entity_poly.pdbx_seq_one_letter_code
_entity_poly.pdbx_strand_id
1 'polypeptide(L)'
;MCRETESATRQALASVTERFERARRLKQLQPGMSATTGATALHVFMVGIYSEWLRDPAAFDLSQESEKLLDAFFCGVARRNEVKGTAPRRRTHAKR
;
A
#
# COMPACT_ATOMS: atom_id res chain seq x y z
N MET A 1 -5.21 11.29 -25.88
CA MET A 1 -4.32 10.77 -24.83
C MET A 1 -5.02 10.58 -23.47
N CYS A 2 -6.38 10.46 -23.41
CA CYS A 2 -7.11 10.34 -22.13
C CYS A 2 -7.76 8.95 -21.87
N ARG A 3 -8.00 8.13 -22.90
CA ARG A 3 -8.69 6.82 -22.72
C ARG A 3 -7.76 5.71 -22.23
N GLU A 4 -6.49 5.76 -22.59
CA GLU A 4 -5.50 4.74 -22.22
C GLU A 4 -5.12 4.82 -20.73
N THR A 5 -5.01 6.04 -20.19
CA THR A 5 -4.70 6.28 -18.78
C THR A 5 -5.87 5.95 -17.84
N GLU A 6 -7.10 6.23 -18.28
CA GLU A 6 -8.32 5.79 -17.58
C GLU A 6 -8.43 4.27 -17.50
N SER A 7 -8.09 3.58 -18.59
CA SER A 7 -8.07 2.11 -18.65
C SER A 7 -7.01 1.52 -17.70
N ALA A 8 -5.78 2.06 -17.73
CA ALA A 8 -4.69 1.60 -16.87
C ALA A 8 -5.00 1.82 -15.37
N THR A 9 -5.58 2.98 -15.01
CA THR A 9 -5.99 3.28 -13.63
C THR A 9 -7.08 2.33 -13.16
N ARG A 10 -8.09 2.06 -14.01
CA ARG A 10 -9.16 1.12 -13.70
C ARG A 10 -8.63 -0.31 -13.51
N GLN A 11 -7.67 -0.74 -14.35
CA GLN A 11 -7.05 -2.06 -14.23
C GLN A 11 -6.18 -2.19 -12.97
N ALA A 12 -5.44 -1.15 -12.62
CA ALA A 12 -4.67 -1.10 -11.38
C ALA A 12 -5.58 -1.18 -10.16
N LEU A 13 -6.68 -0.42 -10.13
CA LEU A 13 -7.65 -0.47 -9.04
C LEU A 13 -8.32 -1.84 -8.92
N ALA A 14 -8.69 -2.47 -10.04
CA ALA A 14 -9.24 -3.83 -10.05
C ALA A 14 -8.24 -4.85 -9.45
N SER A 15 -6.99 -4.78 -9.90
CA SER A 15 -5.88 -5.61 -9.40
C SER A 15 -5.65 -5.43 -7.89
N VAL A 16 -5.74 -4.20 -7.38
CA VAL A 16 -5.61 -3.91 -5.95
C VAL A 16 -6.83 -4.44 -5.19
N THR A 17 -8.04 -4.25 -5.73
CA THR A 17 -9.29 -4.76 -5.14
C THR A 17 -9.26 -6.27 -4.94
N GLU A 18 -8.76 -7.03 -5.91
CA GLU A 18 -8.62 -8.49 -5.79
C GLU A 18 -7.69 -8.89 -4.63
N ARG A 19 -6.60 -8.14 -4.40
CA ARG A 19 -5.67 -8.36 -3.29
C ARG A 19 -6.33 -8.07 -1.94
N PHE A 20 -7.11 -6.99 -1.85
CA PHE A 20 -7.90 -6.69 -0.66
C PHE A 20 -8.99 -7.74 -0.41
N GLU A 21 -9.63 -8.27 -1.46
CA GLU A 21 -10.60 -9.36 -1.32
C GLU A 21 -9.95 -10.63 -0.77
N ARG A 22 -8.73 -10.96 -1.23
CA ARG A 22 -7.95 -12.05 -0.64
C ARG A 22 -7.66 -11.79 0.84
N ALA A 23 -7.18 -10.60 1.19
CA ALA A 23 -6.89 -10.23 2.59
C ALA A 23 -8.15 -10.32 3.48
N ARG A 24 -9.30 -9.90 2.95
CA ARG A 24 -10.60 -10.02 3.62
C ARG A 24 -10.96 -11.48 3.89
N ARG A 25 -10.86 -12.36 2.89
CA ARG A 25 -11.10 -13.80 3.05
C ARG A 25 -10.18 -14.44 4.08
N LEU A 26 -8.94 -13.96 4.18
CA LEU A 26 -7.95 -14.39 5.18
C LEU A 26 -8.12 -13.73 6.55
N LYS A 27 -9.16 -12.89 6.75
CA LYS A 27 -9.41 -12.14 7.99
C LYS A 27 -8.23 -11.26 8.43
N GLN A 28 -7.48 -10.74 7.46
CA GLN A 28 -6.32 -9.87 7.66
C GLN A 28 -6.69 -8.38 7.66
N LEU A 29 -7.92 -8.02 7.29
CA LEU A 29 -8.42 -6.65 7.37
C LEU A 29 -9.15 -6.40 8.70
N GLN A 30 -9.17 -5.14 9.13
CA GLN A 30 -9.97 -4.72 10.30
C GLN A 30 -11.45 -5.09 10.14
N PRO A 31 -12.17 -5.37 11.24
CA PRO A 31 -13.62 -5.57 11.20
C PRO A 31 -14.34 -4.38 10.54
N GLY A 32 -15.27 -4.65 9.64
CA GLY A 32 -16.00 -3.60 8.91
C GLY A 32 -15.26 -3.03 7.69
N MET A 33 -13.99 -3.36 7.48
CA MET A 33 -13.28 -2.93 6.26
C MET A 33 -13.67 -3.78 5.05
N SER A 34 -14.32 -3.16 4.07
CA SER A 34 -14.61 -3.79 2.78
C SER A 34 -13.37 -3.76 1.88
N ALA A 35 -13.27 -4.72 0.95
CA ALA A 35 -12.14 -4.77 0.03
C ALA A 35 -12.10 -3.56 -0.92
N THR A 36 -13.26 -3.15 -1.43
CA THR A 36 -13.41 -1.96 -2.28
C THR A 36 -12.97 -0.70 -1.53
N THR A 37 -13.40 -0.54 -0.27
CA THR A 37 -12.99 0.60 0.56
C THR A 37 -11.48 0.63 0.76
N GLY A 38 -10.86 -0.51 1.10
CA GLY A 38 -9.41 -0.59 1.28
C GLY A 38 -8.64 -0.28 -0.01
N ALA A 39 -9.11 -0.79 -1.14
CA ALA A 39 -8.49 -0.53 -2.45
C ALA A 39 -8.63 0.93 -2.88
N THR A 40 -9.81 1.53 -2.74
CA THR A 40 -10.04 2.95 -3.03
C THR A 40 -9.23 3.84 -2.11
N ALA A 41 -9.17 3.52 -0.81
CA ALA A 41 -8.38 4.27 0.15
C ALA A 41 -6.89 4.25 -0.20
N LEU A 42 -6.33 3.08 -0.57
CA LEU A 42 -4.95 3.00 -1.03
C LEU A 42 -4.71 3.84 -2.28
N HIS A 43 -5.62 3.78 -3.26
CA HIS A 43 -5.49 4.57 -4.49
C HIS A 43 -5.46 6.07 -4.20
N VAL A 44 -6.41 6.59 -3.41
CA VAL A 44 -6.47 8.01 -3.04
C VAL A 44 -5.24 8.42 -2.22
N PHE A 45 -4.78 7.56 -1.31
CA PHE A 45 -3.57 7.80 -0.52
C PHE A 45 -2.32 7.94 -1.40
N MET A 46 -2.13 7.01 -2.35
CA MET A 46 -1.00 7.06 -3.29
C MET A 46 -1.06 8.30 -4.18
N VAL A 47 -2.23 8.65 -4.70
CA VAL A 47 -2.43 9.88 -5.48
C VAL A 47 -2.06 11.11 -4.63
N GLY A 48 -2.48 11.18 -3.38
CA GLY A 48 -2.14 12.27 -2.45
C GLY A 48 -0.63 12.42 -2.25
N ILE A 49 0.08 11.31 -2.00
CA ILE A 49 1.54 11.31 -1.85
C ILE A 49 2.21 11.86 -3.11
N TYR A 50 1.83 11.36 -4.29
CA TYR A 50 2.44 11.79 -5.54
C TYR A 50 2.12 13.24 -5.87
N SER A 51 0.88 13.67 -5.67
CA SER A 51 0.46 15.05 -5.93
C SER A 51 1.19 16.04 -5.02
N GLU A 52 1.36 15.72 -3.74
CA GLU A 52 2.08 16.58 -2.81
C GLU A 52 3.58 16.65 -3.16
N TRP A 53 4.21 15.50 -3.40
CA TRP A 53 5.63 15.45 -3.75
C TRP A 53 5.95 16.12 -5.09
N LEU A 54 5.10 15.96 -6.10
CA LEU A 54 5.28 16.63 -7.40
C LEU A 54 5.12 18.15 -7.31
N ARG A 55 4.32 18.63 -6.34
CA ARG A 55 4.11 20.06 -6.11
C ARG A 55 5.28 20.68 -5.34
N ASP A 56 5.81 19.96 -4.35
CA ASP A 56 6.96 20.38 -3.56
C ASP A 56 7.85 19.17 -3.21
N PRO A 57 8.89 18.88 -4.03
CA PRO A 57 9.81 17.78 -3.76
C PRO A 57 10.60 17.92 -2.46
N ALA A 58 10.63 19.12 -1.84
CA ALA A 58 11.29 19.36 -0.56
C ALA A 58 10.37 19.10 0.64
N ALA A 59 9.07 18.89 0.43
CA ALA A 59 8.12 18.60 1.51
C ALA A 59 8.49 17.32 2.28
N PHE A 60 8.99 16.31 1.58
CA PHE A 60 9.55 15.09 2.16
C PHE A 60 10.39 14.31 1.14
N ASP A 61 11.37 13.53 1.64
CA ASP A 61 12.13 12.61 0.80
C ASP A 61 11.30 11.34 0.52
N LEU A 62 10.63 11.32 -0.63
CA LEU A 62 9.81 10.18 -1.05
C LEU A 62 10.61 8.87 -1.12
N SER A 63 11.91 8.92 -1.45
CA SER A 63 12.74 7.71 -1.53
C SER A 63 12.96 7.07 -0.16
N GLN A 64 13.00 7.87 0.90
CA GLN A 64 13.20 7.41 2.28
C GLN A 64 11.89 7.17 3.04
N GLU A 65 10.81 7.87 2.67
CA GLU A 65 9.54 7.84 3.40
C GLU A 65 8.47 6.91 2.79
N SER A 66 8.63 6.51 1.51
CA SER A 66 7.62 5.69 0.81
C SER A 66 7.21 4.41 1.54
N GLU A 67 8.17 3.64 2.04
CA GLU A 67 7.89 2.41 2.82
C GLU A 67 7.11 2.72 4.10
N LYS A 68 7.53 3.76 4.84
CA LYS A 68 6.90 4.15 6.12
C LYS A 68 5.46 4.64 5.91
N LEU A 69 5.20 5.37 4.84
CA LEU A 69 3.86 5.85 4.49
C LEU A 69 2.93 4.69 4.17
N LEU A 70 3.40 3.70 3.40
CA LEU A 70 2.65 2.49 3.13
C LEU A 70 2.42 1.65 4.38
N ASP A 71 3.45 1.50 5.22
CA ASP A 71 3.34 0.79 6.50
C ASP A 71 2.32 1.46 7.42
N ALA A 72 2.31 2.79 7.50
CA ALA A 72 1.34 3.55 8.28
C ALA A 72 -0.09 3.29 7.77
N PHE A 73 -0.30 3.33 6.45
CA PHE A 73 -1.58 2.99 5.83
C PHE A 73 -2.00 1.55 6.18
N PHE A 74 -1.12 0.57 5.97
CA PHE A 74 -1.41 -0.83 6.22
C PHE A 74 -1.61 -1.13 7.71
N CYS A 75 -0.91 -0.46 8.61
CA CYS A 75 -1.14 -0.58 10.05
C CYS A 75 -2.56 -0.13 10.44
N GLY A 76 -3.14 0.84 9.73
CA GLY A 76 -4.51 1.30 9.94
C GLY A 76 -5.58 0.35 9.39
N VAL A 77 -5.34 -0.30 8.24
CA VAL A 77 -6.34 -1.17 7.59
C VAL A 77 -6.19 -2.65 7.92
N ALA A 78 -4.99 -3.09 8.27
CA ALA A 78 -4.72 -4.47 8.65
C ALA A 78 -5.25 -4.72 10.06
N ARG A 79 -5.82 -5.91 10.24
CA ARG A 79 -6.15 -6.41 11.57
C ARG A 79 -4.85 -6.56 12.35
N ARG A 80 -4.82 -6.01 13.56
CA ARG A 80 -3.71 -6.21 14.49
C ARG A 80 -3.67 -7.68 14.89
N ASN A 81 -2.92 -8.47 14.14
CA ASN A 81 -2.59 -9.82 14.52
C ASN A 81 -1.36 -9.75 15.43
N GLU A 82 -1.41 -10.43 16.56
CA GLU A 82 -0.24 -10.61 17.41
C GLU A 82 0.83 -11.35 16.61
N VAL A 83 1.84 -10.63 16.13
CA VAL A 83 2.97 -11.23 15.43
C VAL A 83 3.76 -12.01 16.49
N LYS A 84 3.59 -13.34 16.55
CA LYS A 84 4.64 -14.20 17.12
C LYS A 84 5.87 -14.00 16.25
N GLY A 85 6.88 -13.35 16.84
CA GLY A 85 8.04 -12.79 16.15
C GLY A 85 8.63 -13.68 15.07
N THR A 86 8.54 -13.22 13.82
CA THR A 86 9.37 -13.72 12.74
C THR A 86 10.78 -13.16 12.92
N ALA A 87 11.71 -14.05 13.29
CA ALA A 87 13.12 -13.78 13.46
C ALA A 87 13.74 -13.09 12.21
N PRO A 88 14.77 -12.24 12.39
CA PRO A 88 15.35 -11.47 11.31
C PRO A 88 16.05 -12.39 10.30
N ARG A 89 15.67 -12.26 9.03
CA ARG A 89 16.31 -12.97 7.91
C ARG A 89 17.73 -12.42 7.75
N ARG A 90 18.73 -13.14 8.26
CA ARG A 90 20.16 -12.79 8.12
C ARG A 90 20.48 -12.58 6.64
N ARG A 91 20.86 -11.35 6.26
CA ARG A 91 21.55 -11.07 5.00
C ARG A 91 22.98 -11.62 5.13
N THR A 92 23.25 -12.75 4.50
CA THR A 92 24.62 -13.20 4.27
C THR A 92 25.24 -12.33 3.18
N HIS A 93 26.06 -11.35 3.57
CA HIS A 93 27.01 -10.73 2.64
C HIS A 93 28.14 -11.74 2.37
N ALA A 94 28.16 -12.30 1.16
CA ALA A 94 29.34 -12.98 0.64
C ALA A 94 30.31 -11.91 0.11
N LYS A 95 31.44 -11.73 0.81
CA LYS A 95 32.61 -11.00 0.31
C LYS A 95 33.36 -11.93 -0.65
N ARG A 96 33.74 -11.41 -1.82
CA ARG A 96 34.76 -12.00 -2.68
C ARG A 96 35.77 -10.92 -3.03
#